data_AF-A0A3C0ATQ0-F1
#
_entry.id   AF-A0A3C0ATQ0-F1
#
_cell.length_a   1.000
_cell.length_b   1.000
_cell.length_c   1.000
_cell.angle_alpha   90.00
_cell.angle_beta   90.00
_cell.angle_gamma   90.00
#
_symmetry.space_group_name_H-M   'P 1'
#
loop_
_entity.id
_entity.type
_entity.pdbx_description
1 polymer ?
#
loop_
_entity_poly.entity_id
_entity_poly.type
_entity_poly.pdbx_seq_one_letter_code
_entity_poly.pdbx_strand_id
1 'polypeptide(L)'
;MIGALGEGMLTIADGPEMPSINDFLPDPFVFQGTPFAINRIILVRILATVIMLLVLGITASRAKLIPGRWQGAVEWLIEFVRDNIVYQVMGELRGKRYVPMITTVFCTLLIFNLCGIIPG
;
A
#
# COMPACT_ATOMS: atom_id res chain seq x y z
N MET A 1 -53.77 13.73 -14.16
CA MET A 1 -52.44 14.32 -13.92
C MET A 1 -52.08 14.39 -12.42
N ILE A 2 -52.58 13.47 -11.57
CA ILE A 2 -52.32 13.49 -10.10
C ILE A 2 -51.35 12.36 -9.66
N GLY A 3 -51.13 11.32 -10.49
CA GLY A 3 -50.27 10.18 -10.13
C GLY A 3 -48.76 10.47 -10.19
N ALA A 4 -48.30 11.33 -11.10
CA ALA A 4 -46.87 11.62 -11.26
C ALA A 4 -46.26 12.46 -10.12
N LEU A 5 -47.08 13.23 -9.41
CA LEU A 5 -46.66 14.02 -8.25
C LEU A 5 -46.57 13.19 -6.97
N GLY A 6 -47.28 12.06 -6.89
CA GLY A 6 -47.25 11.15 -5.72
C GLY A 6 -45.96 10.33 -5.65
N GLU A 7 -45.52 9.78 -6.79
CA GLU A 7 -44.27 8.99 -6.84
C GLU A 7 -43.02 9.86 -6.71
N GLY A 8 -43.04 11.07 -7.27
CA GLY A 8 -41.94 12.03 -7.13
C GLY A 8 -41.82 12.66 -5.74
N MET A 9 -42.84 12.56 -4.89
CA MET A 9 -42.82 13.06 -3.52
C MET A 9 -42.42 11.97 -2.50
N LEU A 10 -42.64 10.69 -2.84
CA LEU A 10 -42.15 9.54 -2.10
C LEU A 10 -40.62 9.41 -2.17
N THR A 11 -40.01 9.76 -3.30
CA THR A 11 -38.54 9.73 -3.47
C THR A 11 -37.78 10.89 -2.83
N ILE A 12 -38.50 11.91 -2.32
CA ILE A 12 -37.90 13.06 -1.60
C ILE A 12 -37.94 12.83 -0.08
N ALA A 13 -38.82 11.96 0.41
CA ALA A 13 -38.98 11.66 1.84
C ALA A 13 -37.88 10.74 2.39
N ASP A 14 -37.30 9.89 1.55
CA ASP A 14 -36.06 9.19 1.85
C ASP A 14 -34.90 10.14 1.54
N GLY A 15 -34.48 10.90 2.56
CA GLY A 15 -33.23 11.64 2.50
C GLY A 15 -32.07 10.73 2.10
N PRO A 16 -30.95 11.28 1.57
CA PRO A 16 -29.84 10.47 1.08
C PRO A 16 -29.48 9.42 2.14
N GLU A 17 -29.56 8.12 1.78
CA GLU A 17 -29.19 7.04 2.70
C GLU A 17 -27.78 7.34 3.21
N MET A 18 -27.70 7.76 4.47
CA MET A 18 -26.42 8.09 5.07
C MET A 18 -25.62 6.79 5.13
N PRO A 19 -24.42 6.75 4.52
CA PRO A 19 -23.65 5.52 4.44
C PRO A 19 -23.42 5.01 5.85
N SER A 20 -23.81 3.76 6.08
CA SER A 20 -23.67 3.11 7.37
C SER A 20 -22.18 2.78 7.60
N ILE A 21 -21.78 2.59 8.86
CA ILE A 21 -20.40 2.16 9.19
C ILE A 21 -20.02 0.87 8.43
N ASN A 22 -21.00 0.03 8.11
CA ASN A 22 -20.80 -1.23 7.40
C ASN A 22 -20.52 -1.03 5.89
N ASP A 23 -20.93 0.09 5.29
CA ASP A 23 -20.58 0.40 3.89
C ASP A 23 -19.10 0.77 3.72
N PHE A 24 -18.44 1.18 4.81
CA PHE A 24 -17.00 1.46 4.85
C PHE A 24 -16.15 0.25 5.27
N LEU A 25 -16.80 -0.83 5.72
CA LEU A 25 -16.14 -2.05 6.19
C LEU A 25 -16.49 -3.20 5.25
N PRO A 26 -15.80 -3.33 4.11
CA PRO A 26 -16.08 -4.39 3.16
C PRO A 26 -15.98 -5.77 3.82
N ASP A 27 -16.99 -6.60 3.57
CA ASP A 27 -17.13 -7.90 4.23
C ASP A 27 -15.87 -8.77 4.08
N PRO A 28 -15.39 -9.41 5.17
CA PRO A 28 -14.28 -10.33 5.10
C PRO A 28 -14.62 -11.52 4.20
N PHE A 29 -13.69 -11.87 3.32
CA PHE A 29 -13.86 -13.01 2.39
C PHE A 29 -13.58 -14.35 3.08
N VAL A 30 -12.73 -14.36 4.12
CA VAL A 30 -12.32 -15.57 4.87
C VAL A 30 -12.18 -15.25 6.36
N PHE A 31 -12.54 -16.20 7.23
CA PHE A 31 -12.40 -16.12 8.71
C PHE A 31 -13.22 -15.02 9.40
N GLN A 32 -14.46 -14.81 8.96
CA GLN A 32 -15.42 -13.88 9.58
C GLN A 32 -15.56 -14.13 11.09
N GLY A 33 -15.48 -13.06 11.90
CA GLY A 33 -15.64 -13.12 13.36
C GLY A 33 -14.40 -13.56 14.16
N THR A 34 -13.26 -13.80 13.51
CA THR A 34 -11.99 -14.12 14.20
C THR A 34 -10.97 -12.99 14.02
N PRO A 35 -9.95 -12.86 14.90
CA PRO A 35 -8.88 -11.86 14.74
C PRO A 35 -8.04 -12.03 13.45
N PHE A 36 -8.25 -13.13 12.71
CA PHE A 36 -7.59 -13.41 11.43
C PHE A 36 -8.50 -13.19 10.22
N ALA A 37 -9.62 -12.47 10.38
CA ALA A 37 -10.51 -12.12 9.27
C ALA A 37 -9.71 -11.43 8.15
N ILE A 38 -9.70 -12.05 6.96
CA ILE A 38 -8.98 -11.52 5.80
C ILE A 38 -9.96 -10.70 4.97
N ASN A 39 -9.81 -9.39 5.08
CA ASN A 39 -10.49 -8.44 4.21
C ASN A 39 -9.73 -8.30 2.89
N ARG A 40 -10.40 -7.84 1.83
CA ARG A 40 -9.78 -7.61 0.51
C ARG A 40 -8.53 -6.73 0.62
N ILE A 41 -8.58 -5.71 1.47
CA ILE A 41 -7.45 -4.80 1.76
C ILE A 41 -6.23 -5.56 2.33
N ILE A 42 -6.45 -6.49 3.26
CA ILE A 42 -5.38 -7.28 3.87
C ILE A 42 -4.75 -8.22 2.83
N LEU A 43 -5.58 -8.82 1.96
CA LEU A 43 -5.12 -9.68 0.87
C LEU A 43 -4.21 -8.93 -0.10
N VAL A 44 -4.59 -7.72 -0.51
CA VAL A 44 -3.77 -6.86 -1.37
C VAL A 44 -2.44 -6.50 -0.71
N ARG A 45 -2.43 -6.19 0.59
CA ARG A 45 -1.19 -5.91 1.35
C ARG A 45 -0.26 -7.12 1.42
N ILE A 46 -0.80 -8.31 1.66
CA ILE A 46 -0.02 -9.56 1.67
C ILE A 46 0.60 -9.79 0.29
N LEU A 47 -0.20 -9.67 -0.77
CA LEU A 47 0.27 -9.84 -2.15
C LEU A 47 1.38 -8.82 -2.50
N ALA A 48 1.17 -7.55 -2.16
CA ALA A 48 2.16 -6.49 -2.38
C ALA A 48 3.47 -6.76 -1.64
N THR A 49 3.40 -7.27 -0.41
CA THR A 49 4.58 -7.68 0.37
C THR A 49 5.36 -8.78 -0.34
N VAL A 50 4.66 -9.82 -0.82
CA VAL A 50 5.29 -10.93 -1.56
C VAL A 50 5.97 -10.40 -2.82
N ILE A 51 5.31 -9.55 -3.60
CA ILE A 51 5.88 -8.94 -4.81
C ILE A 51 7.12 -8.12 -4.45
N MET A 52 7.07 -7.30 -3.41
CA MET A 52 8.22 -6.51 -2.95
C MET A 52 9.42 -7.41 -2.61
N LEU A 53 9.21 -8.46 -1.81
CA LEU A 53 10.27 -9.39 -1.42
C LEU A 53 10.87 -10.10 -2.64
N LEU A 54 10.03 -10.50 -3.61
CA LEU A 54 10.50 -11.08 -4.86
C LEU A 54 11.32 -10.09 -5.67
N VAL A 55 10.86 -8.85 -5.82
CA VAL A 55 11.58 -7.81 -6.58
C VAL A 55 12.94 -7.52 -5.95
N LEU A 56 12.98 -7.30 -4.63
CA LEU A 56 14.24 -7.02 -3.92
C LEU A 56 15.16 -8.25 -3.92
N GLY A 57 14.62 -9.45 -3.68
CA GLY A 57 15.40 -10.70 -3.66
C GLY A 57 15.94 -11.11 -5.03
N ILE A 58 15.15 -10.98 -6.09
CA ILE A 58 15.58 -11.26 -7.46
C ILE A 58 16.61 -10.23 -7.91
N THR A 59 16.38 -8.93 -7.63
CA THR A 59 17.34 -7.88 -7.98
C THR A 59 18.68 -8.10 -7.27
N ALA A 60 18.66 -8.46 -5.98
CA ALA A 60 19.87 -8.77 -5.23
C ALA A 60 20.60 -10.02 -5.77
N SER A 61 19.86 -11.10 -6.09
CA SER A 61 20.46 -12.35 -6.60
C SER A 61 20.98 -12.27 -8.03
N ARG A 62 20.49 -11.31 -8.82
CA ARG A 62 20.88 -11.10 -10.23
C ARG A 62 21.75 -9.86 -10.43
N ALA A 63 22.24 -9.23 -9.36
CA ALA A 63 23.06 -8.02 -9.44
C ALA A 63 24.33 -8.26 -10.25
N LYS A 64 24.59 -7.40 -11.25
CA LYS A 64 25.78 -7.45 -12.11
C LYS A 64 26.71 -6.27 -11.81
N LEU A 65 28.00 -6.45 -12.09
CA LEU A 65 29.02 -5.40 -11.95
C LEU A 65 28.73 -4.16 -12.82
N ILE A 66 28.15 -4.36 -14.01
CA ILE A 66 27.67 -3.26 -14.87
C ILE A 66 26.15 -3.22 -14.74
N PRO A 67 25.57 -2.16 -14.16
CA PRO A 67 24.14 -2.10 -13.91
C PRO A 67 23.35 -1.98 -15.22
N GLY A 68 22.33 -2.81 -15.37
CA GLY A 68 21.30 -2.62 -16.39
C GLY A 68 20.28 -1.56 -15.97
N ARG A 69 19.35 -1.21 -16.87
CA ARG A 69 18.31 -0.18 -16.61
C ARG A 69 17.49 -0.45 -15.34
N TRP A 70 17.11 -1.71 -15.11
CA TRP A 70 16.34 -2.12 -13.92
C TRP A 70 17.17 -2.04 -12.64
N GLN A 71 18.40 -2.57 -12.68
CA GLN A 71 19.32 -2.51 -11.54
C GLN A 71 19.62 -1.06 -11.15
N GLY A 72 19.87 -0.18 -12.13
CA GLY A 72 20.12 1.24 -11.88
C GLY A 72 18.95 1.97 -11.22
N ALA A 73 17.70 1.63 -11.55
CA ALA A 73 16.53 2.21 -10.88
C ALA A 73 16.43 1.78 -9.40
N VAL A 74 16.73 0.50 -9.11
CA VAL A 74 16.73 -0.02 -7.75
C VAL A 74 17.92 0.51 -6.94
N GLU A 75 19.10 0.61 -7.55
CA GLU A 75 20.28 1.22 -6.93
C GLU A 75 20.03 2.68 -6.60
N TRP A 76 19.46 3.45 -7.54
CA TRP A 76 19.07 4.84 -7.30
C TRP A 76 18.11 4.99 -6.11
N LEU A 77 17.13 4.09 -5.97
CA LEU A 77 16.21 4.09 -4.84
C LEU A 77 16.94 3.81 -3.51
N ILE A 78 17.87 2.85 -3.50
CA ILE A 78 18.64 2.48 -2.30
C ILE A 78 19.60 3.62 -1.92
N GLU A 79 20.26 4.24 -2.90
CA GLU A 79 21.13 5.41 -2.72
C GLU A 79 20.34 6.62 -2.23
N PHE A 80 19.14 6.84 -2.76
CA PHE A 80 18.24 7.89 -2.28
C PHE A 80 17.98 7.74 -0.78
N VAL A 81 17.59 6.54 -0.32
CA VAL A 81 17.36 6.29 1.11
C VAL A 81 18.66 6.46 1.91
N ARG A 82 19.78 5.92 1.42
CA ARG A 82 21.06 6.02 2.11
C ARG A 82 21.50 7.47 2.32
N ASP A 83 21.56 8.24 1.25
CA ASP A 83 22.23 9.54 1.26
C ASP A 83 21.29 10.64 1.72
N ASN A 84 20.03 10.63 1.25
CA ASN A 84 19.07 11.70 1.52
C ASN A 84 18.27 11.48 2.82
N ILE A 85 18.19 10.24 3.33
CA ILE A 85 17.45 9.96 4.56
C ILE A 85 18.44 9.59 5.67
N VAL A 86 19.21 8.52 5.49
CA VAL A 86 20.01 7.98 6.60
C VAL A 86 21.20 8.86 6.93
N TYR A 87 22.00 9.25 5.95
CA TYR A 87 23.20 10.06 6.18
C TYR A 87 22.87 11.49 6.54
N GLN A 88 21.81 12.09 5.97
CA GLN A 88 21.35 13.41 6.41
C GLN A 88 20.91 13.44 7.88
N VAL A 89 20.25 12.39 8.37
CA VAL A 89 19.72 12.36 9.74
C VAL A 89 20.74 11.87 10.77
N MET A 90 21.51 10.82 10.45
CA MET A 90 22.38 10.13 11.42
C MET A 90 23.88 10.35 11.18
N GLY A 91 24.25 10.97 10.07
CA GLY A 91 25.63 11.05 9.60
C GLY A 91 26.17 9.70 9.07
N GLU A 92 27.21 9.75 8.25
CA GLU A 92 27.75 8.56 7.56
C GLU A 92 28.30 7.49 8.51
N LEU A 93 29.03 7.91 9.56
CA LEU A 93 29.70 7.02 10.52
C LEU A 93 28.74 6.09 11.26
N ARG A 94 27.58 6.61 11.70
CA ARG A 94 26.57 5.82 12.44
C ARG A 94 25.47 5.30 11.52
N GLY A 95 25.13 6.06 10.48
CA GLY A 95 24.04 5.76 9.56
C GLY A 95 24.26 4.49 8.75
N LYS A 96 25.51 4.18 8.34
CA LYS A 96 25.81 3.05 7.44
C LYS A 96 25.24 1.70 7.92
N ARG A 97 25.22 1.46 9.23
CA ARG A 97 24.67 0.23 9.83
C ARG A 97 23.14 0.15 9.71
N TYR A 98 22.46 1.29 9.69
CA TYR A 98 21.00 1.36 9.67
C TYR A 98 20.41 1.44 8.26
N VAL A 99 21.23 1.71 7.24
CA VAL A 99 20.78 1.78 5.84
C VAL A 99 19.90 0.59 5.44
N PRO A 100 20.30 -0.69 5.65
CA PRO A 100 19.48 -1.82 5.20
C PRO A 100 18.11 -1.85 5.88
N MET A 101 18.05 -1.54 7.18
CA MET A 101 16.79 -1.54 7.94
C MET A 101 15.89 -0.37 7.57
N ILE A 102 16.45 0.83 7.38
CA ILE A 102 15.67 2.00 7.01
C ILE A 102 15.15 1.86 5.58
N THR A 103 15.95 1.31 4.66
CA THR A 103 15.50 1.01 3.29
C THR A 103 14.34 0.02 3.26
N THR A 104 14.38 -1.06 4.07
CA THR A 104 13.24 -2.00 4.10
C THR A 104 11.98 -1.37 4.66
N VAL A 105 12.09 -0.59 5.74
CA VAL A 105 10.95 0.16 6.32
C VAL A 105 10.39 1.16 5.30
N PHE A 106 11.25 1.94 4.65
CA PHE A 106 10.85 2.91 3.64
C PHE A 106 10.11 2.26 2.49
N CYS A 107 10.68 1.21 1.87
CA CYS A 107 10.05 0.52 0.74
C CYS A 107 8.73 -0.15 1.14
N THR A 108 8.66 -0.74 2.33
CA THR A 108 7.44 -1.37 2.84
C THR A 108 6.33 -0.34 3.00
N LEU A 109 6.62 0.78 3.67
CA LEU A 109 5.64 1.84 3.87
C LEU A 109 5.24 2.48 2.55
N LEU A 110 6.19 2.74 1.65
CA LEU A 110 5.91 3.32 0.34
C LEU A 110 4.94 2.45 -0.47
N ILE A 111 5.20 1.14 -0.54
CA ILE A 111 4.35 0.20 -1.28
C ILE A 111 2.98 0.05 -0.61
N PHE A 112 2.93 -0.05 0.73
CA PHE A 112 1.66 -0.18 1.44
C PHE A 112 0.77 1.05 1.30
N ASN A 113 1.37 2.25 1.30
CA ASN A 113 0.65 3.49 1.04
C ASN A 113 0.19 3.55 -0.43
N LEU A 114 1.02 3.11 -1.38
CA LEU A 114 0.65 3.08 -2.79
C LEU A 114 -0.50 2.09 -3.08
N CYS A 115 -0.47 0.91 -2.46
CA CYS A 115 -1.55 -0.06 -2.55
C CYS A 115 -2.85 0.42 -1.87
N GLY A 116 -2.75 1.31 -0.88
CA GLY A 116 -3.92 1.93 -0.26
C GLY A 116 -4.63 2.96 -1.14
N ILE A 117 -3.94 3.53 -2.13
CA ILE A 117 -4.51 4.48 -3.10
C ILE A 117 -5.30 3.79 -4.21
N ILE A 118 -4.95 2.54 -4.55
CA ILE A 118 -5.63 1.81 -5.63
C ILE A 118 -6.99 1.35 -5.11
N PRO A 119 -8.12 1.89 -5.62
CA PRO A 119 -9.43 1.39 -5.25
C PRO A 119 -9.61 -0.02 -5.81
N GLY A 120 -10.05 -0.95 -4.94
CA GLY A 120 -10.35 -2.35 -5.28
C GLY A 120 -11.19 -3.02 -4.20
#